data_AF-A0A931MB93-F1
#
_entry.id   AF-A0A931MB93-F1
#
_cell.length_a   1.000
_cell.length_b   1.000
_cell.length_c   1.000
_cell.angle_alpha   90.00
_cell.angle_beta   90.00
_cell.angle_gamma   90.00
#
_symmetry.space_group_name_H-M   'P 1'
#
loop_
_entity.id
_entity.type
_entity.pdbx_description
1 polymer ?
#
loop_
_entity_poly.entity_id
_entity_poly.type
_entity_poly.pdbx_seq_one_letter_code
_entity_poly.pdbx_strand_id
1 'polypeptide(L)'
;MNGEKKSPVALITGLILLIYAIVLQRHDAAAIPGFMAELAATLKTSKTIDTQVSVGLWGGAIISLFGIWNLIQPAMKTKFDNVVRAPMAGAGMMIILAYLCRFYIEPIFKIWGKAAQPALGFDFAAMFGLNYILLGIVIGIIWVNTIGVPAWMQAGVKTARLAMKMGVITLGAMYSITELRYLGGISVVMITTFVMGTAIAVLWLGQLFKIPRPLTGVLSAGIAVCGVSAAVAAAPVVKARGIDMAYSIGMLLLVGLVGLFTFPPIARIVGFNELQFGAWAGTGILNSAQVAAAALIFDPNTIETLKVAEIFNITRILFLPFIVIILAVWFAKGEEEEAEASGAPKISMGKILIDKFPIFVLGFIIMFAFSSTGVFTPKDNVLHGKNFYNVKPDEKKEVRTRDLKKIQAFIETGEVKDPKVKEALEKLVADKQITSVDQADLVLKAQDFTKDKDLKAVFKGADSKVHSKPKTIGIMREYMMWFFAFGLIGLGMQITWQTIRQAGGKAAFIGVVVGAAKAVLSFFAVWLFIKGSI
;
A
#
# COMPACT_ATOMS: atom_id res chain seq x y z
N MET A 1 36.35 0.82 9.84
CA MET A 1 37.15 -0.41 9.69
C MET A 1 37.12 -1.14 11.02
N ASN A 2 36.42 -2.25 11.09
CA ASN A 2 36.62 -3.32 12.07
C ASN A 2 36.07 -4.57 11.37
N GLY A 3 36.95 -5.52 11.07
CA GLY A 3 36.57 -6.77 10.43
C GLY A 3 35.54 -7.45 11.32
N GLU A 4 34.30 -7.52 10.85
CA GLU A 4 33.28 -8.35 11.47
C GLU A 4 33.87 -9.76 11.60
N LYS A 5 34.04 -10.23 12.85
CA LYS A 5 34.46 -11.60 13.13
C LYS A 5 33.52 -12.54 12.36
N LYS A 6 34.07 -13.62 11.77
CA LYS A 6 33.27 -14.66 11.11
C LYS A 6 32.11 -15.04 12.03
N SER A 7 30.89 -14.64 11.65
CA SER A 7 29.72 -14.79 12.49
C SER A 7 28.83 -15.87 11.87
N PRO A 8 28.51 -16.95 12.61
CA PRO A 8 27.61 -17.99 12.13
C PRO A 8 26.15 -17.53 12.09
N VAL A 9 25.84 -16.31 12.55
CA VAL A 9 24.47 -15.81 12.71
C VAL A 9 23.67 -15.85 11.40
N ALA A 10 24.29 -15.50 10.26
CA ALA A 10 23.64 -15.63 8.95
C ALA A 10 23.21 -17.09 8.70
N LEU A 11 24.13 -18.05 8.88
CA LEU A 11 23.82 -19.47 8.72
C LEU A 11 22.72 -19.93 9.69
N ILE A 12 22.80 -19.52 10.96
CA ILE A 12 21.80 -19.88 11.98
C ILE A 12 20.41 -19.34 11.60
N THR A 13 20.30 -18.06 11.23
CA THR A 13 19.02 -17.46 10.81
C THR A 13 18.45 -18.13 9.56
N GLY A 14 19.30 -18.50 8.60
CA GLY A 14 18.89 -19.24 7.41
C GLY A 14 18.39 -20.65 7.74
N LEU A 15 19.11 -21.38 8.61
CA LEU A 15 18.71 -22.71 9.06
C LEU A 15 17.40 -22.68 9.86
N ILE A 16 17.18 -21.66 10.70
CA ILE A 16 15.91 -21.49 11.42
C ILE A 16 14.74 -21.40 10.43
N LEU A 17 14.87 -20.57 9.38
CA LEU A 17 13.83 -20.44 8.35
C LEU A 17 13.61 -21.74 7.56
N LEU A 18 14.70 -22.45 7.23
CA LEU A 18 14.62 -23.75 6.52
C LEU A 18 13.95 -24.83 7.37
N ILE A 19 14.40 -25.00 8.62
CA ILE A 19 13.83 -26.00 9.55
C ILE A 19 12.35 -25.72 9.74
N TYR A 20 12.01 -24.47 10.00
CA TYR A 20 10.62 -24.06 10.16
C TYR A 20 9.79 -24.35 8.90
N ALA A 21 10.31 -24.05 7.70
CA ALA A 21 9.60 -24.34 6.46
C ALA A 21 9.43 -25.85 6.20
N ILE A 22 10.44 -26.66 6.52
CA ILE A 22 10.37 -28.13 6.42
C ILE A 22 9.33 -28.68 7.40
N VAL A 23 9.28 -28.15 8.63
CA VAL A 23 8.27 -28.53 9.63
C VAL A 23 6.86 -28.21 9.12
N LEU A 24 6.66 -27.04 8.49
CA LEU A 24 5.37 -26.69 7.88
C LEU A 24 5.03 -27.52 6.62
N GLN A 25 6.02 -27.89 5.81
CA GLN A 25 5.83 -28.61 4.54
C GLN A 25 5.42 -30.08 4.74
N ARG A 26 5.71 -30.67 5.91
CA ARG A 26 5.20 -31.99 6.30
C ARG A 26 3.70 -31.87 6.57
N HIS A 27 2.93 -31.81 5.48
CA HIS A 27 1.48 -31.67 5.36
C HIS A 27 0.69 -32.87 5.93
N ASP A 28 1.13 -33.46 7.03
CA ASP A 28 0.29 -34.39 7.78
C ASP A 28 -0.26 -33.64 9.00
N ALA A 29 -1.58 -33.58 9.11
CA ALA A 29 -2.28 -33.02 10.27
C ALA A 29 -1.88 -33.70 11.60
N ALA A 30 -1.11 -34.80 11.55
CA ALA A 30 -0.54 -35.51 12.68
C ALA A 30 0.94 -35.17 12.99
N ALA A 31 1.68 -34.47 12.11
CA ALA A 31 3.14 -34.28 12.21
C ALA A 31 3.58 -32.83 12.47
N ILE A 32 2.65 -31.88 12.42
CA ILE A 32 2.88 -30.58 13.04
C ILE A 32 2.83 -30.84 14.57
N PRO A 33 3.81 -30.42 15.40
CA PRO A 33 3.63 -30.46 16.85
C PRO A 33 2.30 -29.74 17.13
N GLY A 34 1.31 -30.44 17.70
CA GLY A 34 -0.13 -30.07 17.61
C GLY A 34 -0.42 -28.57 17.78
N PHE A 35 0.36 -27.92 18.62
CA PHE A 35 0.45 -26.47 18.76
C PHE A 35 0.49 -25.64 17.46
N MET A 36 1.29 -25.98 16.45
CA MET A 36 1.45 -25.14 15.25
C MET A 36 0.28 -25.29 14.25
N ALA A 37 -0.36 -26.46 14.21
CA ALA A 37 -1.55 -26.69 13.39
C ALA A 37 -2.76 -26.02 14.04
N GLU A 38 -2.87 -26.16 15.35
CA GLU A 38 -3.86 -25.47 16.17
C GLU A 38 -3.66 -23.96 16.07
N LEU A 39 -2.43 -23.45 16.18
CA LEU A 39 -2.12 -22.03 15.99
C LEU A 39 -2.48 -21.53 14.58
N ALA A 40 -2.20 -22.30 13.52
CA ALA A 40 -2.58 -21.93 12.16
C ALA A 40 -4.10 -21.93 11.95
N ALA A 41 -4.82 -22.86 12.59
CA ALA A 41 -6.27 -22.92 12.59
C ALA A 41 -6.88 -21.74 13.37
N THR A 42 -6.39 -21.47 14.58
CA THR A 42 -6.79 -20.35 15.44
C THR A 42 -6.53 -19.01 14.76
N LEU A 43 -5.38 -18.85 14.11
CA LEU A 43 -5.02 -17.63 13.38
C LEU A 43 -5.65 -17.53 11.98
N LYS A 44 -6.38 -18.57 11.53
CA LYS A 44 -6.97 -18.67 10.18
C LYS A 44 -5.95 -18.48 9.05
N THR A 45 -4.71 -18.94 9.27
CA THR A 45 -3.59 -18.81 8.32
C THR A 45 -3.38 -20.05 7.46
N SER A 46 -4.26 -21.05 7.53
CA SER A 46 -4.18 -22.29 6.75
C SER A 46 -4.03 -22.07 5.24
N LYS A 47 -4.73 -21.07 4.67
CA LYS A 47 -4.62 -20.69 3.25
C LYS A 47 -3.29 -20.03 2.87
N THR A 48 -2.47 -19.67 3.84
CA THR A 48 -1.17 -19.02 3.62
C THR A 48 0.01 -19.96 3.87
N ILE A 49 -0.23 -21.23 4.24
CA ILE A 49 0.82 -22.22 4.52
C ILE A 49 1.77 -22.38 3.34
N ASP A 50 1.27 -22.49 2.11
CA ASP A 50 2.13 -22.62 0.92
C ASP A 50 3.06 -21.41 0.74
N THR A 51 2.55 -20.21 1.05
CA THR A 51 3.34 -18.97 0.99
C THR A 51 4.35 -18.92 2.13
N GLN A 52 3.95 -19.37 3.32
CA GLN A 52 4.80 -19.50 4.50
C GLN A 52 5.99 -20.43 4.24
N VAL A 53 5.71 -21.61 3.70
CA VAL A 53 6.72 -22.62 3.30
C VAL A 53 7.61 -22.06 2.21
N SER A 54 7.05 -21.48 1.15
CA SER A 54 7.83 -20.94 0.03
C SER A 54 8.79 -19.84 0.47
N VAL A 55 8.32 -18.87 1.26
CA VAL A 55 9.17 -17.79 1.80
C VAL A 55 10.24 -18.35 2.74
N GLY A 56 9.89 -19.31 3.59
CA GLY A 56 10.84 -19.94 4.52
C GLY A 56 11.92 -20.76 3.80
N LEU A 57 11.54 -21.52 2.76
CA LEU A 57 12.48 -22.30 1.95
C LEU A 57 13.42 -21.40 1.14
N TRP A 58 12.88 -20.48 0.34
CA TRP A 58 13.70 -19.61 -0.51
C TRP A 58 14.52 -18.62 0.31
N GLY A 59 13.90 -17.95 1.28
CA GLY A 59 14.60 -17.03 2.18
C GLY A 59 15.67 -17.76 3.00
N GLY A 60 15.32 -18.89 3.60
CA GLY A 60 16.23 -19.71 4.39
C GLY A 60 17.40 -20.26 3.57
N ALA A 61 17.15 -20.74 2.34
CA ALA A 61 18.20 -21.25 1.45
C ALA A 61 19.18 -20.15 1.05
N ILE A 62 18.68 -18.99 0.62
CA ILE A 62 19.52 -17.85 0.23
C ILE A 62 20.38 -17.40 1.42
N ILE A 63 19.78 -17.17 2.58
CA ILE A 63 20.48 -16.70 3.78
C ILE A 63 21.51 -17.74 4.25
N SER A 64 21.19 -19.04 4.19
CA SER A 64 22.10 -20.13 4.57
C SER A 64 23.29 -20.24 3.62
N LEU A 65 23.07 -20.14 2.30
CA LEU A 65 24.13 -20.14 1.30
C LEU A 65 25.10 -18.97 1.52
N PHE A 66 24.57 -17.77 1.77
CA PHE A 66 25.39 -16.61 2.12
C PHE A 66 26.10 -16.77 3.47
N GLY A 67 25.46 -17.44 4.45
CA GLY A 67 26.07 -17.78 5.73
C GLY A 67 27.28 -18.72 5.57
N ILE A 68 27.12 -19.79 4.79
CA ILE A 68 28.21 -20.72 4.44
C ILE A 68 29.32 -19.97 3.71
N TRP A 69 28.97 -19.15 2.72
CA TRP A 69 29.91 -18.33 1.98
C TRP A 69 30.71 -17.42 2.94
N ASN A 70 30.04 -16.78 3.92
CA ASN A 70 30.72 -15.92 4.88
C ASN A 70 31.69 -16.66 5.81
N LEU A 71 31.41 -17.93 6.15
CA LEU A 71 32.28 -18.76 6.98
C LEU A 71 33.53 -19.24 6.23
N ILE A 72 33.40 -19.55 4.94
CA ILE A 72 34.49 -20.08 4.12
C ILE A 72 35.47 -18.98 3.67
N GLN A 73 34.99 -17.78 3.37
CA GLN A 73 35.84 -16.72 2.84
C GLN A 73 36.79 -16.12 3.88
N PRO A 74 37.94 -15.56 3.46
CA PRO A 74 38.80 -14.78 4.32
C PRO A 74 38.09 -13.51 4.83
N ALA A 75 38.71 -12.86 5.83
CA ALA A 75 38.21 -11.64 6.45
C ALA A 75 37.81 -10.60 5.40
N MET A 76 36.71 -9.87 5.66
CA MET A 76 36.16 -8.88 4.73
C MET A 76 37.20 -7.80 4.43
N LYS A 77 37.64 -7.75 3.17
CA LYS A 77 38.71 -6.82 2.71
C LYS A 77 38.23 -5.96 1.54
N THR A 78 37.25 -6.42 0.77
CA THR A 78 36.82 -5.73 -0.46
C THR A 78 35.57 -4.88 -0.24
N LYS A 79 35.32 -3.90 -1.13
CA LYS A 79 34.06 -3.14 -1.15
C LYS A 79 32.84 -4.06 -1.36
N PHE A 80 33.00 -5.13 -2.15
CA PHE A 80 31.95 -6.12 -2.38
C PHE A 80 31.54 -6.83 -1.08
N ASP A 81 32.50 -7.20 -0.24
CA ASP A 81 32.24 -7.83 1.05
C ASP A 81 31.36 -6.97 1.96
N ASN A 82 31.64 -5.68 2.02
CA ASN A 82 30.88 -4.75 2.88
C ASN A 82 29.46 -4.49 2.38
N VAL A 83 29.24 -4.61 1.07
CA VAL A 83 27.94 -4.31 0.44
C VAL A 83 27.05 -5.55 0.37
N VAL A 84 27.62 -6.72 0.11
CA VAL A 84 26.86 -7.96 -0.14
C VAL A 84 26.94 -8.91 1.05
N ARG A 85 28.11 -9.09 1.67
CA ARG A 85 28.31 -10.14 2.67
C ARG A 85 27.95 -9.71 4.09
N ALA A 86 28.44 -8.55 4.54
CA ALA A 86 28.18 -8.01 5.88
C ALA A 86 26.68 -7.88 6.21
N PRO A 87 25.80 -7.42 5.29
CA PRO A 87 24.40 -7.21 5.64
C PRO A 87 23.55 -8.46 5.86
N MET A 88 24.02 -9.64 5.44
CA MET A 88 23.18 -10.83 5.30
C MET A 88 22.62 -11.35 6.62
N ALA A 89 23.41 -11.31 7.69
CA ALA A 89 22.94 -11.74 9.01
C ALA A 89 21.81 -10.83 9.51
N GLY A 90 22.02 -9.51 9.44
CA GLY A 90 21.00 -8.54 9.85
C GLY A 90 19.76 -8.56 8.94
N ALA A 91 19.95 -8.70 7.63
CA ALA A 91 18.85 -8.84 6.67
C ALA A 91 18.04 -10.13 6.93
N GLY A 92 18.70 -11.25 7.20
CA GLY A 92 18.02 -12.50 7.53
C GLY A 92 17.13 -12.37 8.76
N MET A 93 17.63 -11.71 9.81
CA MET A 93 16.84 -11.45 11.00
C MET A 93 15.67 -10.47 10.75
N MET A 94 15.87 -9.44 9.93
CA MET A 94 14.77 -8.54 9.52
C MET A 94 13.69 -9.30 8.72
N ILE A 95 14.07 -10.26 7.87
CA ILE A 95 13.12 -11.14 7.17
C ILE A 95 12.35 -12.01 8.16
N ILE A 96 13.01 -12.59 9.16
CA ILE A 96 12.34 -13.36 10.23
C ILE A 96 11.31 -12.48 10.95
N LEU A 97 11.67 -11.25 11.31
CA LEU A 97 10.73 -10.34 11.96
C LEU A 97 9.56 -9.95 11.05
N ALA A 98 9.81 -9.73 9.75
CA ALA A 98 8.75 -9.48 8.76
C ALA A 98 7.83 -10.70 8.61
N TYR A 99 8.40 -11.90 8.66
CA TYR A 99 7.68 -13.16 8.64
C TYR A 99 6.76 -13.30 9.85
N LEU A 100 7.29 -13.06 11.05
CA LEU A 100 6.52 -13.06 12.30
C LEU A 100 5.40 -12.00 12.27
N CYS A 101 5.69 -10.80 11.77
CA CYS A 101 4.68 -9.75 11.58
C CYS A 101 3.52 -10.25 10.71
N ARG A 102 3.84 -10.82 9.55
CA ARG A 102 2.88 -11.16 8.52
C ARG A 102 2.01 -12.37 8.86
N PHE A 103 2.63 -13.44 9.35
CA PHE A 103 1.94 -14.72 9.50
C PHE A 103 1.42 -14.98 10.92
N TYR A 104 1.81 -14.15 11.89
CA TYR A 104 1.37 -14.31 13.26
C TYR A 104 0.75 -13.04 13.81
N ILE A 105 1.51 -11.94 13.86
CA ILE A 105 1.10 -10.74 14.59
C ILE A 105 -0.05 -10.02 13.89
N GLU A 106 0.00 -9.83 12.57
CA GLU A 106 -1.11 -9.24 11.81
C GLU A 106 -2.41 -10.07 11.93
N PRO A 107 -2.41 -11.40 11.74
CA PRO A 107 -3.59 -12.23 12.00
C PRO A 107 -4.15 -12.08 13.41
N ILE A 108 -3.30 -12.02 14.44
CA ILE A 108 -3.71 -11.77 15.83
C ILE A 108 -4.45 -10.43 15.93
N PHE A 109 -3.87 -9.35 15.41
CA PHE A 109 -4.52 -8.03 15.42
C PHE A 109 -5.84 -8.04 14.66
N LYS A 110 -5.93 -8.73 13.50
CA LYS A 110 -7.19 -8.86 12.76
C LYS A 110 -8.26 -9.63 13.54
N ILE A 111 -7.88 -10.67 14.27
CA ILE A 111 -8.81 -11.44 15.11
C ILE A 111 -9.29 -10.58 16.28
N TRP A 112 -8.37 -9.91 16.98
CA TRP A 112 -8.72 -8.99 18.06
C TRP A 112 -9.57 -7.82 17.57
N GLY A 113 -9.25 -7.27 16.39
CA GLY A 113 -10.02 -6.23 15.70
C GLY A 113 -11.47 -6.62 15.51
N LYS A 114 -11.71 -7.80 14.94
CA LYS A 114 -13.06 -8.34 14.73
C LYS A 114 -13.75 -8.75 16.04
N ALA A 115 -13.02 -9.32 16.99
CA ALA A 115 -13.57 -9.73 18.28
C ALA A 115 -14.01 -8.52 19.12
N ALA A 116 -13.30 -7.39 19.02
CA ALA A 116 -13.65 -6.14 19.69
C ALA A 116 -14.73 -5.35 18.96
N GLN A 117 -15.06 -5.69 17.71
CA GLN A 117 -16.03 -4.94 16.89
C GLN A 117 -17.42 -4.79 17.54
N PRO A 118 -18.01 -5.80 18.22
CA PRO A 118 -19.30 -5.63 18.90
C PRO A 118 -19.23 -4.61 20.06
N ALA A 119 -18.07 -4.48 20.72
CA ALA A 119 -17.89 -3.56 21.84
C ALA A 119 -17.50 -2.14 21.38
N LEU A 120 -16.66 -2.02 20.37
CA LEU A 120 -16.14 -0.74 19.86
C LEU A 120 -17.02 -0.13 18.75
N GLY A 121 -17.91 -0.92 18.14
CA GLY A 121 -18.68 -0.52 16.96
C GLY A 121 -17.90 -0.55 15.65
N PHE A 122 -16.59 -0.84 15.67
CA PHE A 122 -15.73 -0.91 14.48
C PHE A 122 -14.56 -1.88 14.65
N ASP A 123 -14.00 -2.36 13.53
CA ASP A 123 -12.77 -3.16 13.51
C ASP A 123 -11.54 -2.24 13.61
N PHE A 124 -10.94 -2.16 14.80
CA PHE A 124 -9.80 -1.27 15.04
C PHE A 124 -8.56 -1.64 14.21
N ALA A 125 -8.34 -2.93 13.92
CA ALA A 125 -7.15 -3.36 13.18
C ALA A 125 -7.25 -2.93 11.71
N ALA A 126 -8.43 -3.04 11.12
CA ALA A 126 -8.72 -2.48 9.80
C ALA A 126 -8.62 -0.95 9.80
N MET A 127 -9.16 -0.30 10.83
CA MET A 127 -9.27 1.15 10.94
C MET A 127 -7.94 1.89 11.09
N PHE A 128 -7.06 1.39 11.98
CA PHE A 128 -5.71 1.92 12.15
C PHE A 128 -4.74 1.40 11.07
N GLY A 129 -5.20 0.52 10.18
CA GLY A 129 -4.37 -0.04 9.12
C GLY A 129 -3.21 -0.88 9.66
N LEU A 130 -3.45 -1.67 10.73
CA LEU A 130 -2.47 -2.54 11.40
C LEU A 130 -2.08 -3.75 10.55
N ASN A 131 -1.61 -3.48 9.33
CA ASN A 131 -1.02 -4.49 8.46
C ASN A 131 0.42 -4.76 8.90
N TYR A 132 0.99 -5.87 8.43
CA TYR A 132 2.35 -6.28 8.77
C TYR A 132 3.45 -5.28 8.35
N ILE A 133 3.19 -4.39 7.40
CA ILE A 133 4.12 -3.33 6.99
C ILE A 133 4.24 -2.29 8.12
N LEU A 134 3.09 -1.80 8.63
CA LEU A 134 3.04 -0.87 9.76
C LEU A 134 3.51 -1.54 11.06
N LEU A 135 3.07 -2.77 11.32
CA LEU A 135 3.54 -3.53 12.48
C LEU A 135 5.05 -3.78 12.40
N GLY A 136 5.61 -3.88 11.20
CA GLY A 136 7.04 -3.99 10.97
C GLY A 136 7.84 -2.84 11.58
N ILE A 137 7.47 -1.58 11.32
CA ILE A 137 8.16 -0.43 11.94
C ILE A 137 8.02 -0.44 13.47
N VAL A 138 6.85 -0.82 13.99
CA VAL A 138 6.61 -0.93 15.44
C VAL A 138 7.50 -2.00 16.08
N ILE A 139 7.64 -3.18 15.46
CA ILE A 139 8.53 -4.22 15.95
C ILE A 139 9.99 -3.78 15.88
N GLY A 140 10.40 -3.08 14.82
CA GLY A 140 11.74 -2.51 14.74
C GLY A 140 12.02 -1.55 15.91
N ILE A 141 11.07 -0.67 16.24
CA ILE A 141 11.15 0.24 17.39
C ILE A 141 11.27 -0.57 18.69
N ILE A 142 10.39 -1.54 18.92
CA ILE A 142 10.42 -2.37 20.13
C ILE A 142 11.77 -3.07 20.25
N TRP A 143 12.28 -3.65 19.17
CA TRP A 143 13.55 -4.37 19.13
C TRP A 143 14.74 -3.52 19.59
N VAL A 144 14.94 -2.35 18.98
CA VAL A 144 16.09 -1.49 19.34
C VAL A 144 15.99 -0.95 20.75
N ASN A 145 14.79 -0.76 21.28
CA ASN A 145 14.60 -0.25 22.63
C ASN A 145 14.64 -1.34 23.73
N THR A 146 14.58 -2.62 23.37
CA THR A 146 14.68 -3.73 24.32
C THR A 146 16.06 -4.38 24.30
N ILE A 147 16.61 -4.67 23.12
CA ILE A 147 17.86 -5.43 22.95
C ILE A 147 18.98 -4.56 22.37
N GLY A 148 18.63 -3.44 21.73
CA GLY A 148 19.56 -2.67 20.89
C GLY A 148 19.77 -3.33 19.52
N VAL A 149 20.60 -2.70 18.68
CA VAL A 149 21.03 -3.28 17.39
C VAL A 149 22.43 -3.87 17.56
N PRO A 150 22.57 -5.20 17.64
CA PRO A 150 23.88 -5.85 17.74
C PRO A 150 24.78 -5.51 16.55
N ALA A 151 26.10 -5.53 16.73
CA ALA A 151 27.06 -5.18 15.69
C ALA A 151 26.85 -5.95 14.37
N TRP A 152 26.58 -7.25 14.45
CA TRP A 152 26.32 -8.13 13.30
C TRP A 152 25.04 -7.77 12.52
N MET A 153 24.15 -6.99 13.11
CA MET A 153 22.87 -6.59 12.51
C MET A 153 22.94 -5.22 11.83
N GLN A 154 23.92 -4.38 12.20
CA GLN A 154 23.98 -2.98 11.76
C GLN A 154 24.10 -2.83 10.25
N ALA A 155 24.90 -3.68 9.60
CA ALA A 155 25.02 -3.67 8.14
C ALA A 155 23.68 -4.03 7.46
N GLY A 156 22.94 -5.01 8.02
CA GLY A 156 21.61 -5.40 7.55
C GLY A 156 20.60 -4.27 7.69
N VAL A 157 20.54 -3.62 8.85
CA VAL A 157 19.65 -2.48 9.13
C VAL A 157 19.83 -1.34 8.11
N LYS A 158 21.06 -1.11 7.63
CA LYS A 158 21.34 -0.08 6.59
C LYS A 158 20.74 -0.41 5.23
N THR A 159 20.50 -1.69 4.92
CA THR A 159 19.86 -2.10 3.64
C THR A 159 18.38 -1.74 3.56
N ALA A 160 17.77 -1.33 4.68
CA ALA A 160 16.39 -0.89 4.74
C ALA A 160 16.06 0.16 3.66
N ARG A 161 16.95 1.13 3.41
CA ARG A 161 16.73 2.16 2.37
C ARG A 161 16.67 1.57 0.96
N LEU A 162 17.47 0.55 0.68
CA LEU A 162 17.44 -0.13 -0.61
C LEU A 162 16.11 -0.86 -0.79
N ALA A 163 15.66 -1.59 0.23
CA ALA A 163 14.37 -2.27 0.20
C ALA A 163 13.21 -1.28 -0.01
N MET A 164 13.24 -0.10 0.64
CA MET A 164 12.24 0.94 0.39
C MET A 164 12.22 1.40 -1.07
N LYS A 165 13.39 1.60 -1.69
CA LYS A 165 13.47 1.94 -3.12
C LYS A 165 12.88 0.83 -4.00
N MET A 166 13.18 -0.44 -3.70
CA MET A 166 12.63 -1.58 -4.44
C MET A 166 11.11 -1.68 -4.29
N GLY A 167 10.58 -1.46 -3.08
CA GLY A 167 9.15 -1.41 -2.83
C GLY A 167 8.46 -0.32 -3.65
N VAL A 168 9.06 0.86 -3.76
CA VAL A 168 8.53 1.94 -4.62
C VAL A 168 8.58 1.55 -6.09
N ILE A 169 9.67 0.96 -6.60
CA ILE A 169 9.73 0.50 -8.00
C ILE A 169 8.58 -0.48 -8.29
N THR A 170 8.39 -1.48 -7.43
CA THR A 170 7.34 -2.49 -7.60
C THR A 170 5.93 -1.91 -7.42
N LEU A 171 5.77 -0.84 -6.63
CA LEU A 171 4.51 -0.11 -6.48
C LEU A 171 4.02 0.45 -7.82
N GLY A 172 4.91 0.84 -8.75
CA GLY A 172 4.53 1.29 -10.09
C GLY A 172 3.76 0.23 -10.88
N ALA A 173 4.05 -1.06 -10.64
CA ALA A 173 3.36 -2.17 -11.29
C ALA A 173 1.91 -2.36 -10.83
N MET A 174 1.50 -1.70 -9.74
CA MET A 174 0.16 -1.85 -9.16
C MET A 174 -0.89 -0.94 -9.81
N TYR A 175 -0.47 0.02 -10.64
CA TYR A 175 -1.34 1.02 -11.24
C TYR A 175 -1.17 1.05 -12.76
N SER A 176 -2.15 1.58 -13.47
CA SER A 176 -2.10 1.67 -14.94
C SER A 176 -2.84 2.89 -15.47
N ILE A 177 -2.51 3.32 -16.69
CA ILE A 177 -3.18 4.46 -17.33
C ILE A 177 -4.64 4.16 -17.68
N THR A 178 -5.04 2.89 -17.78
CA THR A 178 -6.45 2.51 -18.02
C THR A 178 -7.33 2.85 -16.82
N GLU A 179 -6.79 2.84 -15.59
CA GLU A 179 -7.49 3.36 -14.40
C GLU A 179 -7.81 4.85 -14.52
N LEU A 180 -6.97 5.61 -15.24
CA LEU A 180 -7.18 7.04 -15.46
C LEU A 180 -8.18 7.36 -16.58
N ARG A 181 -8.56 6.40 -17.43
CA ARG A 181 -9.53 6.66 -18.53
C ARG A 181 -10.92 7.04 -18.03
N TYR A 182 -11.24 6.65 -16.80
CA TYR A 182 -12.49 6.98 -16.11
C TYR A 182 -12.42 8.33 -15.38
N LEU A 183 -11.29 9.04 -15.42
CA LEU A 183 -11.23 10.40 -14.89
C LEU A 183 -11.88 11.38 -15.86
N GLY A 184 -12.86 12.13 -15.37
CA GLY A 184 -13.18 13.43 -15.95
C GLY A 184 -11.97 14.36 -15.83
N GLY A 185 -11.74 15.23 -16.82
CA GLY A 185 -10.63 16.21 -16.80
C GLY A 185 -10.65 17.09 -15.54
N ILE A 186 -11.83 17.33 -14.97
CA ILE A 186 -12.03 18.04 -13.69
C ILE A 186 -11.31 17.32 -12.54
N SER A 187 -11.35 15.98 -12.49
CA SER A 187 -10.71 15.19 -11.44
C SER A 187 -9.19 15.34 -11.45
N VAL A 188 -8.57 15.40 -12.64
CA VAL A 188 -7.12 15.61 -12.78
C VAL A 188 -6.74 16.99 -12.28
N VAL A 189 -7.45 18.04 -12.71
CA VAL A 189 -7.17 19.43 -12.29
C VAL A 189 -7.34 19.58 -10.79
N MET A 190 -8.42 19.02 -10.22
CA MET A 190 -8.67 19.08 -8.78
C MET A 190 -7.57 18.36 -7.98
N ILE A 191 -7.24 17.11 -8.33
CA ILE A 191 -6.17 16.37 -7.65
C ILE A 191 -4.83 17.07 -7.79
N THR A 192 -4.48 17.57 -8.99
CA THR A 192 -3.22 18.31 -9.20
C THR A 192 -3.15 19.51 -8.26
N THR A 193 -4.22 20.29 -8.18
CA THR A 193 -4.31 21.48 -7.34
C THR A 193 -4.13 21.13 -5.86
N PHE A 194 -4.85 20.11 -5.37
CA PHE A 194 -4.74 19.71 -3.97
C PHE A 194 -3.40 19.06 -3.65
N VAL A 195 -2.86 18.20 -4.51
CA VAL A 195 -1.55 17.56 -4.29
C VAL A 195 -0.45 18.61 -4.25
N MET A 196 -0.37 19.48 -5.27
CA MET A 196 0.66 20.51 -5.35
C MET A 196 0.48 21.57 -4.25
N GLY A 197 -0.74 22.07 -4.06
CA GLY A 197 -1.04 23.08 -3.05
C GLY A 197 -0.75 22.58 -1.63
N THR A 198 -1.12 21.34 -1.32
CA THR A 198 -0.79 20.71 -0.03
C THR A 198 0.70 20.52 0.14
N ALA A 199 1.40 20.02 -0.88
CA ALA A 199 2.85 19.82 -0.80
C ALA A 199 3.56 21.15 -0.49
N ILE A 200 3.23 22.21 -1.25
CA ILE A 200 3.76 23.56 -1.08
C ILE A 200 3.42 24.11 0.31
N ALA A 201 2.18 23.97 0.78
CA ALA A 201 1.76 24.44 2.10
C ALA A 201 2.58 23.80 3.24
N VAL A 202 2.81 22.49 3.18
CA VAL A 202 3.64 21.80 4.20
C VAL A 202 5.10 22.26 4.12
N LEU A 203 5.67 22.40 2.92
CA LEU A 203 7.05 22.86 2.76
C LEU A 203 7.23 24.28 3.30
N TRP A 204 6.29 25.17 2.97
CA TRP A 204 6.27 26.57 3.43
C TRP A 204 6.12 26.67 4.95
N LEU A 205 5.12 25.98 5.53
CA LEU A 205 4.93 25.96 6.98
C LEU A 205 6.11 25.29 7.69
N GLY A 206 6.68 24.23 7.13
CA GLY A 206 7.83 23.54 7.71
C GLY A 206 9.05 24.45 7.81
N GLN A 207 9.29 25.29 6.80
CA GLN A 207 10.30 26.34 6.83
C GLN A 207 9.97 27.42 7.87
N LEU A 208 8.71 27.88 7.91
CA LEU A 208 8.25 28.92 8.86
C LEU A 208 8.42 28.48 10.33
N PHE A 209 8.02 27.25 10.65
CA PHE A 209 8.11 26.68 12.00
C PHE A 209 9.48 26.08 12.33
N LYS A 210 10.44 26.16 11.40
CA LYS A 210 11.82 25.64 11.52
C LYS A 210 11.87 24.15 11.85
N ILE A 211 11.06 23.36 11.17
CA ILE A 211 11.05 21.90 11.28
C ILE A 211 12.19 21.33 10.42
N PRO A 212 12.91 20.28 10.88
CA PRO A 212 13.98 19.66 10.09
C PRO A 212 13.52 19.31 8.67
N ARG A 213 14.31 19.71 7.66
CA ARG A 213 13.98 19.50 6.24
C ARG A 213 13.62 18.05 5.89
N PRO A 214 14.31 17.01 6.42
CA PRO A 214 13.93 15.62 6.16
C PRO A 214 12.50 15.29 6.61
N LEU A 215 12.11 15.74 7.82
CA LEU A 215 10.77 15.57 8.37
C LEU A 215 9.74 16.34 7.56
N THR A 216 10.01 17.61 7.24
CA THR A 216 9.14 18.43 6.39
C THR A 216 8.89 17.79 5.03
N GLY A 217 9.92 17.20 4.42
CA GLY A 217 9.81 16.52 3.13
C GLY A 217 8.93 15.27 3.16
N VAL A 218 9.13 14.36 4.13
CA VAL A 218 8.27 13.16 4.25
C VAL A 218 6.84 13.50 4.64
N LEU A 219 6.66 14.53 5.48
CA LEU A 219 5.35 15.04 5.88
C LEU A 219 4.61 15.63 4.68
N SER A 220 5.31 16.43 3.86
CA SER A 220 4.78 17.04 2.64
C SER A 220 4.28 15.98 1.65
N ALA A 221 5.11 14.99 1.32
CA ALA A 221 4.71 13.88 0.46
C ALA A 221 3.51 13.11 1.03
N GLY A 222 3.55 12.81 2.32
CA GLY A 222 2.50 12.06 3.01
C GLY A 222 1.14 12.73 2.95
N ILE A 223 1.05 14.02 3.32
CA ILE A 223 -0.23 14.74 3.36
C ILE A 223 -0.73 15.05 1.94
N ALA A 224 0.18 15.39 1.02
CA ALA A 224 -0.18 15.73 -0.36
C ALA A 224 -0.78 14.55 -1.12
N VAL A 225 -0.13 13.38 -1.04
CA VAL A 225 -0.45 12.20 -1.85
C VAL A 225 -1.31 11.24 -1.02
N CYS A 226 -0.80 10.07 -0.62
CA CYS A 226 -1.58 8.94 -0.09
C CYS A 226 -1.10 8.46 1.29
N GLY A 227 -0.51 9.37 2.07
CA GLY A 227 -0.12 9.09 3.44
C GLY A 227 1.15 8.26 3.52
N VAL A 228 1.02 7.04 4.03
CA VAL A 228 2.16 6.20 4.44
C VAL A 228 3.08 5.87 3.27
N SER A 229 2.55 5.38 2.15
CA SER A 229 3.36 4.99 0.98
C SER A 229 4.10 6.18 0.36
N ALA A 230 3.51 7.37 0.37
CA ALA A 230 4.15 8.58 -0.13
C ALA A 230 5.27 9.07 0.81
N ALA A 231 5.03 9.07 2.13
CA ALA A 231 6.07 9.38 3.11
C ALA A 231 7.26 8.40 3.00
N VAL A 232 6.95 7.11 2.84
CA VAL A 232 7.93 6.04 2.60
C VAL A 232 8.72 6.26 1.31
N ALA A 233 8.06 6.66 0.22
CA ALA A 233 8.71 6.86 -1.07
C ALA A 233 9.58 8.13 -1.12
N ALA A 234 9.20 9.17 -0.39
CA ALA A 234 9.98 10.41 -0.27
C ALA A 234 11.20 10.26 0.65
N ALA A 235 11.12 9.38 1.65
CA ALA A 235 12.14 9.24 2.69
C ALA A 235 13.58 9.06 2.18
N PRO A 236 13.88 8.22 1.17
CA PRO A 236 15.23 8.08 0.64
C PRO A 236 15.79 9.36 0.01
N VAL A 237 14.91 10.19 -0.56
CA VAL A 237 15.27 11.40 -1.32
C VAL A 237 15.57 12.57 -0.41
N VAL A 238 14.76 12.73 0.64
CA VAL A 238 14.96 13.77 1.65
C VAL A 238 15.82 13.29 2.82
N LYS A 239 16.47 12.12 2.67
CA LYS A 239 17.33 11.47 3.67
C LYS A 239 16.68 11.35 5.06
N ALA A 240 15.37 11.09 5.11
CA ALA A 240 14.62 10.99 6.36
C ALA A 240 15.14 9.86 7.24
N ARG A 241 15.18 10.13 8.55
CA ARG A 241 15.50 9.13 9.57
C ARG A 241 14.24 8.32 9.87
N GLY A 242 14.42 7.15 10.49
CA GLY A 242 13.29 6.32 10.92
C GLY A 242 12.29 7.10 11.78
N ILE A 243 12.78 7.97 12.68
CA ILE A 243 11.90 8.77 13.55
C ILE A 243 11.03 9.76 12.76
N ASP A 244 11.60 10.40 11.74
CA ASP A 244 10.89 11.37 10.91
C ASP A 244 9.74 10.67 10.16
N MET A 245 9.99 9.43 9.73
CA MET A 245 8.97 8.57 9.12
C MET A 245 7.91 8.08 10.10
N ALA A 246 8.29 7.52 11.25
CA ALA A 246 7.33 7.00 12.23
C ALA A 246 6.39 8.11 12.72
N TYR A 247 6.96 9.29 13.00
CA TYR A 247 6.20 10.47 13.40
C TYR A 247 5.22 10.90 12.31
N SER A 248 5.68 11.01 11.06
CA SER A 248 4.82 11.38 9.93
C SER A 248 3.70 10.36 9.72
N ILE A 249 4.02 9.06 9.71
CA ILE A 249 3.05 7.98 9.53
C ILE A 249 1.99 8.00 10.64
N GLY A 250 2.40 8.14 11.90
CA GLY A 250 1.48 8.21 13.03
C GLY A 250 0.52 9.40 12.90
N MET A 251 1.04 10.58 12.59
CA MET A 251 0.23 11.77 12.36
C MET A 251 -0.76 11.56 11.19
N LEU A 252 -0.29 11.05 10.05
CA LEU A 252 -1.11 10.83 8.85
C LEU A 252 -2.27 9.87 9.13
N LEU A 253 -2.01 8.80 9.89
CA LEU A 253 -3.04 7.81 10.27
C LEU A 253 -4.07 8.42 11.23
N LEU A 254 -3.64 9.25 12.19
CA LEU A 254 -4.53 9.94 13.12
C LEU A 254 -5.43 10.96 12.40
N VAL A 255 -4.86 11.79 11.53
CA VAL A 255 -5.65 12.76 10.76
C VAL A 255 -6.61 12.05 9.81
N GLY A 256 -6.16 10.99 9.13
CA GLY A 256 -7.03 10.20 8.26
C GLY A 256 -8.13 9.45 9.03
N LEU A 257 -7.85 9.03 10.27
CA LEU A 257 -8.85 8.43 11.16
C LEU A 257 -9.95 9.41 11.54
N VAL A 258 -9.58 10.65 11.88
CA VAL A 258 -10.56 11.72 12.10
C VAL A 258 -11.41 11.92 10.83
N GLY A 259 -10.77 11.96 9.66
CA GLY A 259 -11.47 12.06 8.37
C GLY A 259 -12.48 10.94 8.13
N LEU A 260 -12.13 9.69 8.42
CA LEU A 260 -13.02 8.52 8.28
C LEU A 260 -14.35 8.69 8.99
N PHE A 261 -14.34 9.21 10.22
CA PHE A 261 -15.55 9.39 11.02
C PHE A 261 -16.30 10.70 10.75
N THR A 262 -15.59 11.74 10.29
CA THR A 262 -16.18 13.06 10.08
C THR A 262 -16.75 13.24 8.67
N PHE A 263 -16.14 12.64 7.64
CA PHE A 263 -16.57 12.85 6.26
C PHE A 263 -17.99 12.32 5.98
N PRO A 264 -18.35 11.05 6.30
CA PRO A 264 -19.68 10.53 6.01
C PRO A 264 -20.85 11.33 6.63
N PRO A 265 -20.85 11.68 7.94
CA PRO A 265 -21.96 12.44 8.50
C PRO A 265 -22.06 13.86 7.92
N ILE A 266 -20.93 14.54 7.68
CA ILE A 266 -20.93 15.89 7.07
C ILE A 266 -21.54 15.81 5.66
N ALA A 267 -21.12 14.84 4.86
CA ALA A 267 -21.64 14.66 3.51
C ALA A 267 -23.15 14.38 3.47
N ARG A 268 -23.65 13.59 4.42
CA ARG A 268 -25.10 13.31 4.54
C ARG A 268 -25.90 14.55 4.92
N ILE A 269 -25.39 15.38 5.83
CA ILE A 269 -26.04 16.64 6.23
C ILE A 269 -26.13 17.61 5.04
N VAL A 270 -25.09 17.67 4.23
CA VAL A 270 -25.01 18.56 3.06
C VAL A 270 -25.78 18.00 1.85
N GLY A 271 -26.14 16.71 1.87
CA GLY A 271 -26.86 16.05 0.78
C GLY A 271 -25.97 15.70 -0.41
N PHE A 272 -24.71 15.35 -0.18
CA PHE A 272 -23.82 14.87 -1.25
C PHE A 272 -24.35 13.58 -1.86
N ASN A 273 -24.16 13.41 -3.17
CA ASN A 273 -24.38 12.14 -3.86
C ASN A 273 -23.10 11.27 -3.86
N GLU A 274 -23.19 10.08 -4.45
CA GLU A 274 -22.14 9.05 -4.52
C GLU A 274 -20.87 9.59 -5.19
N LEU A 275 -21.03 10.34 -6.29
CA LEU A 275 -19.93 10.97 -7.03
C LEU A 275 -19.21 12.03 -6.19
N GLN A 276 -19.98 12.93 -5.57
CA GLN A 276 -19.44 14.00 -4.73
C GLN A 276 -18.73 13.43 -3.51
N PHE A 277 -19.36 12.49 -2.79
CA PHE A 277 -18.71 11.88 -1.64
C PHE A 277 -17.45 11.11 -2.04
N GLY A 278 -17.51 10.30 -3.10
CA GLY A 278 -16.35 9.57 -3.60
C GLY A 278 -15.19 10.50 -3.94
N ALA A 279 -15.46 11.59 -4.66
CA ALA A 279 -14.45 12.59 -5.01
C ALA A 279 -13.84 13.28 -3.79
N TRP A 280 -14.68 13.66 -2.81
CA TRP A 280 -14.21 14.30 -1.59
C TRP A 280 -13.39 13.35 -0.71
N ALA A 281 -13.89 12.14 -0.47
CA ALA A 281 -13.18 11.12 0.30
C ALA A 281 -11.83 10.76 -0.34
N GLY A 282 -11.81 10.51 -1.65
CA GLY A 282 -10.59 10.19 -2.40
C GLY A 282 -9.58 11.33 -2.45
N THR A 283 -10.03 12.58 -2.36
CA THR A 283 -9.14 13.75 -2.33
C THR A 283 -8.63 14.05 -0.92
N GLY A 284 -9.53 14.11 0.07
CA GLY A 284 -9.26 14.64 1.41
C GLY A 284 -8.73 13.62 2.43
N ILE A 285 -9.13 12.35 2.35
CA ILE A 285 -8.67 11.33 3.32
C ILE A 285 -7.27 10.85 2.96
N LEU A 286 -6.36 10.88 3.94
CA LEU A 286 -4.92 10.73 3.72
C LEU A 286 -4.45 9.27 3.55
N ASN A 287 -5.30 8.27 3.75
CA ASN A 287 -4.94 6.86 3.64
C ASN A 287 -5.96 6.11 2.78
N SER A 288 -5.47 5.37 1.77
CA SER A 288 -6.27 4.54 0.87
C SER A 288 -7.25 3.59 1.58
N ALA A 289 -6.84 2.95 2.67
CA ALA A 289 -7.72 2.02 3.40
C ALA A 289 -8.89 2.77 4.06
N GLN A 290 -8.61 3.96 4.62
CA GLN A 290 -9.60 4.81 5.25
C GLN A 290 -10.53 5.46 4.19
N VAL A 291 -10.01 5.77 2.99
CA VAL A 291 -10.83 6.22 1.85
C VAL A 291 -11.88 5.17 1.50
N ALA A 292 -11.46 3.92 1.29
CA ALA A 292 -12.36 2.82 0.93
C ALA A 292 -13.38 2.54 2.05
N ALA A 293 -12.93 2.56 3.31
CA ALA A 293 -13.82 2.40 4.46
C ALA A 293 -14.85 3.53 4.54
N ALA A 294 -14.45 4.79 4.34
CA ALA A 294 -15.36 5.93 4.35
C ALA A 294 -16.42 5.83 3.25
N ALA A 295 -16.03 5.41 2.04
CA ALA A 295 -16.95 5.18 0.93
C ALA A 295 -18.01 4.11 1.27
N LEU A 296 -17.60 2.99 1.86
CA LEU A 296 -18.51 1.92 2.29
C LEU A 296 -19.40 2.32 3.47
N ILE A 297 -18.94 3.20 4.35
CA ILE A 297 -19.75 3.75 5.46
C ILE A 297 -20.82 4.69 4.92
N PHE A 298 -20.45 5.54 3.95
CA PHE A 298 -21.36 6.50 3.35
C PHE A 298 -22.49 5.81 2.59
N ASP A 299 -22.13 4.88 1.69
CA ASP A 299 -23.06 4.05 0.93
C ASP A 299 -22.68 2.55 1.04
N PRO A 300 -23.36 1.80 1.93
CA PRO A 300 -23.12 0.37 2.10
C PRO A 300 -23.85 -0.50 1.07
N ASN A 301 -24.77 0.07 0.28
CA ASN A 301 -25.68 -0.68 -0.58
C ASN A 301 -25.19 -0.78 -2.02
N THR A 302 -24.44 0.20 -2.49
CA THR A 302 -23.83 0.21 -3.83
C THR A 302 -22.30 0.22 -3.75
N ILE A 303 -21.64 0.10 -4.89
CA ILE A 303 -20.17 0.21 -5.01
C ILE A 303 -19.75 1.49 -5.72
N GLU A 304 -20.68 2.36 -6.13
CA GLU A 304 -20.39 3.54 -6.95
C GLU A 304 -19.50 4.52 -6.22
N THR A 305 -19.88 4.86 -4.99
CA THR A 305 -19.10 5.70 -4.09
C THR A 305 -17.67 5.18 -3.92
N LEU A 306 -17.51 3.86 -3.77
CA LEU A 306 -16.20 3.21 -3.63
C LEU A 306 -15.39 3.31 -4.93
N LYS A 307 -16.00 3.03 -6.10
CA LYS A 307 -15.35 3.16 -7.41
C LYS A 307 -14.81 4.57 -7.59
N VAL A 308 -15.63 5.60 -7.36
CA VAL A 308 -15.21 7.00 -7.50
C VAL A 308 -14.09 7.34 -6.50
N ALA A 309 -14.24 6.96 -5.23
CA ALA A 309 -13.21 7.22 -4.22
C ALA A 309 -11.87 6.59 -4.55
N GLU A 310 -11.87 5.36 -5.06
CA GLU A 310 -10.66 4.67 -5.52
C GLU A 310 -10.04 5.36 -6.74
N ILE A 311 -10.83 5.84 -7.69
CA ILE A 311 -10.34 6.58 -8.87
C ILE A 311 -9.58 7.86 -8.47
N PHE A 312 -10.15 8.68 -7.57
CA PHE A 312 -9.48 9.88 -7.06
C PHE A 312 -8.22 9.53 -6.26
N ASN A 313 -8.27 8.47 -5.45
CA ASN A 313 -7.13 8.00 -4.69
C ASN A 313 -5.98 7.48 -5.58
N ILE A 314 -6.27 6.72 -6.63
CA ILE A 314 -5.27 6.22 -7.60
C ILE A 314 -4.63 7.40 -8.32
N THR A 315 -5.43 8.35 -8.81
CA THR A 315 -4.92 9.56 -9.47
C THR A 315 -3.89 10.27 -8.61
N ARG A 316 -4.21 10.44 -7.34
CA ARG A 316 -3.32 11.05 -6.35
C ARG A 316 -2.02 10.26 -6.19
N ILE A 317 -2.09 8.92 -6.16
CA ILE A 317 -0.89 8.06 -6.10
C ILE A 317 -0.02 8.21 -7.36
N LEU A 318 -0.62 8.44 -8.52
CA LEU A 318 0.12 8.65 -9.77
C LEU A 318 0.88 9.99 -9.81
N PHE A 319 0.57 10.94 -8.91
CA PHE A 319 1.40 12.12 -8.70
C PHE A 319 2.69 11.85 -7.91
N LEU A 320 2.86 10.64 -7.36
CA LEU A 320 4.00 10.32 -6.51
C LEU A 320 5.37 10.55 -7.19
N PRO A 321 5.63 10.10 -8.44
CA PRO A 321 6.89 10.40 -9.12
C PRO A 321 7.21 11.89 -9.18
N PHE A 322 6.21 12.70 -9.51
CA PHE A 322 6.36 14.16 -9.64
C PHE A 322 6.71 14.79 -8.29
N ILE A 323 5.99 14.42 -7.23
CA ILE A 323 6.26 14.92 -5.87
C ILE A 323 7.66 14.49 -5.40
N VAL A 324 8.07 13.25 -5.66
CA VAL A 324 9.40 12.78 -5.26
C VAL A 324 10.51 13.56 -5.98
N ILE A 325 10.34 13.87 -7.27
CA ILE A 325 11.30 14.70 -8.02
C ILE A 325 11.33 16.13 -7.48
N ILE A 326 10.17 16.74 -7.23
CA ILE A 326 10.07 18.09 -6.64
C ILE A 326 10.79 18.14 -5.29
N LEU A 327 10.56 17.15 -4.43
CA LEU A 327 11.22 17.05 -3.13
C LEU A 327 12.71 16.79 -3.24
N ALA A 328 13.17 16.05 -4.26
CA ALA A 328 14.59 15.88 -4.53
C ALA A 328 15.26 17.22 -4.82
N VAL A 329 14.67 18.01 -5.72
CA VAL A 329 15.15 19.35 -6.09
C VAL A 329 15.10 20.29 -4.88
N TRP A 330 13.96 20.34 -4.17
CA TRP A 330 13.78 21.20 -3.01
C TRP A 330 14.75 20.88 -1.87
N PHE A 331 15.00 19.59 -1.61
CA PHE A 331 15.92 19.17 -0.56
C PHE A 331 17.38 19.45 -0.96
N ALA A 332 17.73 19.22 -2.23
CA ALA A 332 19.05 19.53 -2.78
C ALA A 332 19.39 21.03 -2.69
N LYS A 333 18.45 21.90 -3.08
CA LYS A 333 18.58 23.36 -2.95
C LYS A 333 18.80 23.78 -1.50
N GLY A 334 18.08 23.15 -0.58
CA GLY A 334 18.27 23.39 0.86
C GLY A 334 19.67 23.07 1.36
N GLU A 335 20.24 21.94 0.93
CA GLU A 335 21.61 21.56 1.30
C GLU A 335 22.66 22.50 0.67
N GLU A 336 22.39 23.05 -0.52
CA GLU A 336 23.26 24.07 -1.15
C GLU A 336 23.21 25.39 -0.37
N GLU A 337 22.01 25.90 -0.06
CA GLU A 337 21.82 27.13 0.73
C GLU A 337 22.52 27.04 2.11
N GLU A 338 22.41 25.90 2.80
CA GLU A 338 23.09 25.65 4.08
C GLU A 338 24.62 25.57 3.93
N ALA A 339 25.11 24.98 2.84
CA ALA A 339 26.55 24.91 2.54
C ALA A 339 27.12 26.31 2.21
N GLU A 340 26.42 27.11 1.43
CA GLU A 340 26.82 28.50 1.14
C GLU A 340 26.82 29.36 2.40
N ALA A 341 25.80 29.26 3.26
CA ALA A 341 25.73 29.99 4.52
C ALA A 341 26.84 29.62 5.51
N SER A 342 27.40 28.40 5.42
CA SER A 342 28.47 27.90 6.29
C SER A 342 29.89 28.07 5.70
N GLY A 343 30.02 28.67 4.51
CA GLY A 343 31.30 28.85 3.82
C GLY A 343 31.91 27.56 3.27
N ALA A 344 31.12 26.49 3.16
CA ALA A 344 31.53 25.23 2.58
C ALA A 344 31.66 25.34 1.04
N PRO A 345 32.49 24.51 0.38
CA PRO A 345 32.69 24.59 -1.06
C PRO A 345 31.38 24.45 -1.83
N LYS A 346 31.14 25.35 -2.80
CA LYS A 346 29.95 25.34 -3.67
C LYS A 346 29.79 23.99 -4.35
N ILE A 347 28.70 23.29 -4.02
CA ILE A 347 28.36 22.02 -4.66
C ILE A 347 27.41 22.34 -5.82
N SER A 348 27.86 22.13 -7.06
CA SER A 348 27.04 22.36 -8.26
C SER A 348 25.68 21.66 -8.19
N MET A 349 24.60 22.42 -8.27
CA MET A 349 23.21 21.94 -8.31
C MET A 349 22.97 20.86 -9.39
N GLY A 350 23.58 20.99 -10.56
CA GLY A 350 23.48 20.00 -11.64
C GLY A 350 24.11 18.65 -11.26
N LYS A 351 25.27 18.70 -10.59
CA LYS A 351 25.93 17.49 -10.06
C LYS A 351 25.13 16.87 -8.92
N ILE A 352 24.55 17.68 -8.04
CA ILE A 352 23.67 17.22 -6.96
C ILE A 352 22.43 16.52 -7.53
N LEU A 353 21.79 17.12 -8.53
CA LEU A 353 20.57 16.56 -9.13
C LEU A 353 20.83 15.25 -9.85
N ILE A 354 21.97 15.11 -10.53
CA ILE A 354 22.39 13.85 -11.17
C ILE A 354 22.76 12.81 -10.11
N ASP A 355 23.58 13.17 -9.11
CA ASP A 355 24.03 12.25 -8.05
C ASP A 355 22.88 11.82 -7.12
N LYS A 356 21.87 12.68 -6.93
CA LYS A 356 20.70 12.43 -6.08
C LYS A 356 19.44 12.10 -6.88
N PHE A 357 19.52 11.98 -8.20
CA PHE A 357 18.36 11.64 -9.01
C PHE A 357 17.79 10.32 -8.49
N PRO A 358 16.50 10.26 -8.13
CA PRO A 358 15.92 9.06 -7.60
C PRO A 358 15.71 8.07 -8.76
N ILE A 359 16.76 7.31 -9.12
CA ILE A 359 16.70 6.29 -10.21
C ILE A 359 15.54 5.31 -9.98
N PHE A 360 15.17 5.07 -8.73
CA PHE A 360 14.01 4.24 -8.38
C PHE A 360 12.66 4.84 -8.84
N VAL A 361 12.55 6.17 -9.00
CA VAL A 361 11.39 6.83 -9.61
C VAL A 361 11.29 6.50 -11.10
N LEU A 362 12.43 6.44 -11.82
CA LEU A 362 12.43 5.94 -13.19
C LEU A 362 11.97 4.48 -13.23
N GLY A 363 12.44 3.67 -12.28
CA GLY A 363 11.94 2.30 -12.11
C GLY A 363 10.42 2.24 -11.87
N PHE A 364 9.86 3.10 -11.02
CA PHE A 364 8.41 3.22 -10.84
C PHE A 364 7.71 3.54 -12.18
N ILE A 365 8.21 4.55 -12.91
CA ILE A 365 7.61 4.98 -14.19
C ILE A 365 7.66 3.84 -15.22
N ILE A 366 8.76 3.11 -15.30
CA ILE A 366 8.91 1.94 -16.19
C ILE A 366 7.92 0.84 -15.80
N MET A 367 7.81 0.50 -14.51
CA MET A 367 6.86 -0.52 -14.05
C MET A 367 5.41 -0.09 -14.29
N PHE A 368 5.10 1.20 -14.11
CA PHE A 368 3.80 1.78 -14.44
C PHE A 368 3.51 1.74 -15.95
N ALA A 369 4.50 2.01 -16.79
CA ALA A 369 4.39 1.91 -18.23
C ALA A 369 4.14 0.46 -18.67
N PHE A 370 4.87 -0.51 -18.12
CA PHE A 370 4.66 -1.95 -18.37
C PHE A 370 3.28 -2.43 -17.93
N SER A 371 2.81 -1.95 -16.77
CA SER A 371 1.44 -2.19 -16.32
C SER A 371 0.42 -1.59 -17.31
N SER A 372 0.65 -0.36 -17.76
CA SER A 372 -0.22 0.37 -18.69
C SER A 372 -0.28 -0.24 -20.10
N THR A 373 0.81 -0.82 -20.60
CA THR A 373 0.86 -1.50 -21.90
C THR A 373 0.37 -2.95 -21.83
N GLY A 374 0.02 -3.44 -20.64
CA GLY A 374 -0.46 -4.80 -20.44
C GLY A 374 0.63 -5.88 -20.47
N VAL A 375 1.91 -5.52 -20.27
CA VAL A 375 3.02 -6.49 -20.19
C VAL A 375 2.82 -7.51 -19.06
N PHE A 376 2.17 -7.10 -17.97
CA PHE A 376 1.84 -7.97 -16.85
C PHE A 376 0.47 -8.66 -16.98
N THR A 377 -0.25 -8.41 -18.08
CA THR A 377 -1.57 -8.96 -18.37
C THR A 377 -1.41 -10.23 -19.21
N PRO A 378 -1.96 -11.39 -18.80
CA PRO A 378 -2.03 -12.56 -19.65
C PRO A 378 -2.79 -12.24 -20.95
N LYS A 379 -2.40 -12.85 -22.09
CA LYS A 379 -3.01 -12.61 -23.41
C LYS A 379 -4.54 -12.74 -23.45
N ASP A 380 -5.11 -13.45 -22.48
CA ASP A 380 -6.53 -13.77 -22.38
C ASP A 380 -7.31 -12.83 -21.44
N ASN A 381 -6.61 -11.91 -20.78
CA ASN A 381 -7.17 -10.98 -19.81
C ASN A 381 -7.17 -9.55 -20.38
N VAL A 382 -8.22 -8.80 -20.10
CA VAL A 382 -8.33 -7.37 -20.36
C VAL A 382 -8.19 -6.64 -19.03
N LEU A 383 -7.30 -5.65 -18.97
CA LEU A 383 -7.13 -4.80 -17.80
C LEU A 383 -8.20 -3.68 -17.83
N HIS A 384 -8.99 -3.56 -16.76
CA HIS A 384 -10.01 -2.53 -16.63
C HIS A 384 -10.10 -2.07 -15.18
N GLY A 385 -9.74 -0.80 -14.95
CA GLY A 385 -9.45 -0.31 -13.61
C GLY A 385 -8.33 -1.14 -12.95
N LYS A 386 -8.52 -1.48 -11.67
CA LYS A 386 -7.61 -2.32 -10.87
C LYS A 386 -7.80 -3.83 -11.11
N ASN A 387 -8.86 -4.21 -11.83
CA ASN A 387 -9.27 -5.59 -12.01
C ASN A 387 -8.92 -6.09 -13.40
N PHE A 388 -8.71 -7.40 -13.46
CA PHE A 388 -8.38 -8.10 -14.70
C PHE A 388 -9.55 -8.99 -15.05
N TYR A 389 -10.12 -8.73 -16.21
CA TYR A 389 -11.27 -9.44 -16.73
C TYR A 389 -10.81 -10.49 -17.74
N ASN A 390 -11.12 -11.75 -17.51
CA ASN A 390 -10.96 -12.79 -18.51
C ASN A 390 -12.34 -13.17 -19.02
N VAL A 391 -12.73 -12.49 -20.10
CA VAL A 391 -14.01 -12.67 -20.79
C VAL A 391 -13.94 -13.71 -21.89
N LYS A 392 -12.85 -14.49 -21.98
CA LYS A 392 -12.83 -15.65 -22.88
C LYS A 392 -13.86 -16.68 -22.41
N PRO A 393 -14.67 -17.22 -23.34
CA PRO A 393 -15.64 -18.27 -23.03
C PRO A 393 -14.98 -19.45 -22.32
N ASP A 394 -15.49 -19.81 -21.15
CA ASP A 394 -15.03 -20.94 -20.34
C ASP A 394 -16.21 -21.51 -19.56
N GLU A 395 -16.50 -22.80 -19.73
CA GLU A 395 -17.61 -23.49 -19.06
C GLU A 395 -17.54 -23.34 -17.52
N LYS A 396 -16.35 -23.20 -16.93
CA LYS A 396 -16.18 -23.00 -15.49
C LYS A 396 -16.69 -21.64 -15.02
N LYS A 397 -16.79 -20.67 -15.93
CA LYS A 397 -17.25 -19.30 -15.67
C LYS A 397 -18.75 -19.10 -15.93
N GLU A 398 -19.47 -20.13 -16.38
CA GLU A 398 -20.92 -20.04 -16.58
C GLU A 398 -21.66 -19.75 -15.27
N VAL A 399 -22.57 -18.80 -15.29
CA VAL A 399 -23.49 -18.53 -14.19
C VAL A 399 -24.43 -19.72 -14.03
N ARG A 400 -24.73 -20.09 -12.78
CA ARG A 400 -25.58 -21.27 -12.52
C ARG A 400 -26.95 -21.06 -13.15
N THR A 401 -27.54 -22.12 -13.70
CA THR A 401 -28.86 -22.07 -14.35
C THR A 401 -29.95 -21.47 -13.46
N ARG A 402 -29.91 -21.75 -12.15
CA ARG A 402 -30.86 -21.16 -11.17
C ARG A 402 -30.73 -19.64 -11.07
N ASP A 403 -29.51 -19.13 -11.16
CA ASP A 403 -29.18 -17.72 -11.00
C ASP A 403 -29.52 -16.99 -12.31
N LEU A 404 -29.28 -17.61 -13.47
CA LEU A 404 -29.74 -17.13 -14.78
C LEU A 404 -31.27 -17.01 -14.86
N LYS A 405 -32.02 -17.98 -14.32
CA LYS A 405 -33.49 -17.88 -14.24
C LYS A 405 -33.96 -16.69 -13.41
N LYS A 406 -33.26 -16.38 -12.31
CA LYS A 406 -33.56 -15.19 -11.50
C LYS A 406 -33.31 -13.90 -12.29
N ILE A 407 -32.22 -13.83 -13.06
CA ILE A 407 -31.91 -12.69 -13.93
C ILE A 407 -32.99 -12.54 -15.01
N GLN A 408 -33.39 -13.64 -15.66
CA GLN A 408 -34.44 -13.63 -16.68
C GLN A 408 -35.77 -13.12 -16.12
N ALA A 409 -36.21 -13.65 -14.97
CA ALA A 409 -37.42 -13.19 -14.30
C ALA A 409 -37.34 -11.70 -13.94
N PHE A 410 -36.16 -11.21 -13.54
CA PHE A 410 -35.95 -9.79 -13.26
C PHE A 410 -36.05 -8.91 -14.52
N ILE A 411 -35.51 -9.34 -15.67
CA ILE A 411 -35.65 -8.60 -16.93
C ILE A 411 -37.14 -8.46 -17.31
N GLU A 412 -37.92 -9.51 -17.09
CA GLU A 412 -39.36 -9.56 -17.40
C GLU A 412 -40.22 -8.64 -16.52
N THR A 413 -39.75 -8.25 -15.33
CA THR A 413 -40.46 -7.28 -14.46
C THR A 413 -40.56 -5.88 -15.07
N GLY A 414 -39.68 -5.55 -16.03
CA GLY A 414 -39.60 -4.21 -16.61
C GLY A 414 -39.00 -3.15 -15.68
N GLU A 415 -38.45 -3.53 -14.52
CA GLU A 415 -37.82 -2.59 -13.57
C GLU A 415 -36.52 -1.97 -14.13
N VAL A 416 -35.85 -2.64 -15.08
CA VAL A 416 -34.63 -2.15 -15.73
C VAL A 416 -34.99 -1.12 -16.81
N LYS A 417 -34.86 0.17 -16.48
CA LYS A 417 -35.18 1.28 -17.38
C LYS A 417 -34.08 1.63 -18.38
N ASP A 418 -32.81 1.29 -18.07
CA ASP A 418 -31.66 1.58 -18.93
C ASP A 418 -31.54 0.50 -20.04
N PRO A 419 -31.72 0.86 -21.33
CA PRO A 419 -31.68 -0.10 -22.44
C PRO A 419 -30.36 -0.87 -22.52
N LYS A 420 -29.23 -0.23 -22.17
CA LYS A 420 -27.91 -0.85 -22.23
C LYS A 420 -27.76 -1.91 -21.14
N VAL A 421 -28.29 -1.64 -19.96
CA VAL A 421 -28.29 -2.61 -18.84
C VAL A 421 -29.17 -3.80 -19.19
N LYS A 422 -30.35 -3.56 -19.77
CA LYS A 422 -31.24 -4.63 -20.21
C LYS A 422 -30.57 -5.53 -21.26
N GLU A 423 -29.98 -4.95 -22.30
CA GLU A 423 -29.26 -5.71 -23.35
C GLU A 423 -28.09 -6.51 -22.77
N ALA A 424 -27.34 -5.94 -21.81
CA ALA A 424 -26.23 -6.64 -21.15
C ALA A 424 -26.69 -7.86 -20.35
N LEU A 425 -27.84 -7.76 -19.67
CA LEU A 425 -28.45 -8.86 -18.93
C LEU A 425 -29.01 -9.94 -19.86
N GLU A 426 -29.66 -9.56 -20.97
CA GLU A 426 -30.15 -10.50 -21.98
C GLU A 426 -29.00 -11.29 -22.61
N LYS A 427 -27.89 -10.61 -22.96
CA LYS A 427 -26.66 -11.26 -23.43
C LYS A 427 -26.06 -12.19 -22.38
N LEU A 428 -26.09 -11.82 -21.10
CA LEU A 428 -25.59 -12.69 -20.02
C LEU A 428 -26.43 -13.97 -19.89
N VAL A 429 -27.75 -13.88 -20.07
CA VAL A 429 -28.64 -15.04 -20.06
C VAL A 429 -28.41 -15.93 -21.28
N ALA A 430 -28.24 -15.33 -22.46
CA ALA A 430 -27.99 -16.05 -23.71
C ALA A 430 -26.63 -16.78 -23.70
N ASP A 431 -25.56 -16.07 -23.36
CA ASP A 431 -24.19 -16.58 -23.38
C ASP A 431 -23.84 -17.38 -22.12
N LYS A 432 -24.73 -17.37 -21.11
CA LYS A 432 -24.56 -17.93 -19.75
C LYS A 432 -23.38 -17.36 -18.96
N GLN A 433 -22.60 -16.46 -19.54
CA GLN A 433 -21.41 -15.86 -18.95
C GLN A 433 -21.21 -14.44 -19.49
N ILE A 434 -20.35 -13.67 -18.83
CA ILE A 434 -19.99 -12.33 -19.28
C ILE A 434 -18.90 -12.43 -20.35
N THR A 435 -19.15 -11.84 -21.52
CA THR A 435 -18.31 -11.94 -22.73
C THR A 435 -17.60 -10.64 -23.08
N SER A 436 -17.95 -9.52 -22.42
CA SER A 436 -17.22 -8.25 -22.55
C SER A 436 -17.07 -7.51 -21.22
N VAL A 437 -16.08 -6.62 -21.14
CA VAL A 437 -15.83 -5.86 -19.91
C VAL A 437 -16.91 -4.80 -19.67
N ASP A 438 -17.37 -4.13 -20.73
CA ASP A 438 -18.47 -3.17 -20.63
C ASP A 438 -19.77 -3.84 -20.19
N GLN A 439 -20.00 -5.10 -20.60
CA GLN A 439 -21.11 -5.91 -20.10
C GLN A 439 -20.97 -6.17 -18.59
N ALA A 440 -19.76 -6.43 -18.07
CA ALA A 440 -19.55 -6.67 -16.65
C ALA A 440 -19.97 -5.46 -15.79
N ASP A 441 -19.61 -4.25 -16.21
CA ASP A 441 -20.02 -3.02 -15.52
C ASP A 441 -21.53 -2.80 -15.59
N LEU A 442 -22.15 -3.04 -16.75
CA LEU A 442 -23.60 -2.92 -16.93
C LEU A 442 -24.37 -3.95 -16.10
N VAL A 443 -23.86 -5.19 -15.99
CA VAL A 443 -24.42 -6.24 -15.13
C VAL A 443 -24.31 -5.84 -13.65
N LEU A 444 -23.22 -5.20 -13.24
CA LEU A 444 -23.11 -4.66 -11.88
C LEU A 444 -24.09 -3.50 -11.64
N LYS A 445 -24.27 -2.61 -12.62
CA LYS A 445 -25.23 -1.49 -12.58
C LYS A 445 -26.69 -1.97 -12.46
N ALA A 446 -26.99 -3.21 -12.86
CA ALA A 446 -28.31 -3.81 -12.65
C ALA A 446 -28.73 -3.85 -11.16
N GLN A 447 -27.77 -3.78 -10.23
CA GLN A 447 -28.03 -3.73 -8.78
C GLN A 447 -28.79 -2.48 -8.34
N ASP A 448 -28.75 -1.40 -9.12
CA ASP A 448 -29.39 -0.13 -8.79
C ASP A 448 -30.90 -0.18 -9.09
N PHE A 449 -31.31 -1.09 -9.97
CA PHE A 449 -32.70 -1.31 -10.36
C PHE A 449 -33.44 -2.29 -9.46
N THR A 450 -32.77 -2.94 -8.50
CA THR A 450 -33.39 -3.94 -7.62
C THR A 450 -33.06 -3.68 -6.14
N LYS A 451 -34.00 -4.03 -5.26
CA LYS A 451 -33.77 -4.07 -3.81
C LYS A 451 -33.49 -5.47 -3.27
N ASP A 452 -33.62 -6.51 -4.11
CA ASP A 452 -33.43 -7.90 -3.70
C ASP A 452 -31.94 -8.20 -3.44
N LYS A 453 -31.62 -8.58 -2.20
CA LYS A 453 -30.26 -8.94 -1.77
C LYS A 453 -29.72 -10.17 -2.49
N ASP A 454 -30.58 -11.15 -2.79
CA ASP A 454 -30.19 -12.36 -3.49
C ASP A 454 -29.82 -12.05 -4.93
N LEU A 455 -30.62 -11.21 -5.60
CA LEU A 455 -30.37 -10.81 -6.98
C LEU A 455 -29.09 -9.96 -7.09
N LYS A 456 -28.86 -9.05 -6.13
CA LYS A 456 -27.59 -8.32 -6.03
C LYS A 456 -26.39 -9.27 -5.85
N ALA A 457 -26.55 -10.31 -5.05
CA ALA A 457 -25.50 -11.32 -4.88
C ALA A 457 -25.26 -12.13 -6.16
N VAL A 458 -26.31 -12.42 -6.94
CA VAL A 458 -26.19 -13.07 -8.25
C VAL A 458 -25.40 -12.20 -9.24
N PHE A 459 -25.70 -10.90 -9.35
CA PHE A 459 -24.95 -9.99 -10.23
C PHE A 459 -23.47 -9.90 -9.82
N LYS A 460 -23.18 -9.76 -8.52
CA LYS A 460 -21.80 -9.79 -8.00
C LYS A 460 -21.12 -11.13 -8.28
N GLY A 461 -21.86 -12.23 -8.17
CA GLY A 461 -21.39 -13.58 -8.47
C GLY A 461 -20.98 -13.72 -9.93
N ALA A 462 -21.82 -13.26 -10.87
CA ALA A 462 -21.53 -13.28 -12.30
C ALA A 462 -20.28 -12.45 -12.65
N ASP A 463 -20.18 -11.21 -12.16
CA ASP A 463 -19.00 -10.36 -12.35
C ASP A 463 -17.73 -10.99 -11.76
N SER A 464 -17.82 -11.58 -10.55
CA SER A 464 -16.66 -12.20 -9.90
C SER A 464 -16.06 -13.38 -10.67
N LYS A 465 -16.85 -14.06 -11.52
CA LYS A 465 -16.39 -15.21 -12.32
C LYS A 465 -15.48 -14.82 -13.47
N VAL A 466 -15.63 -13.60 -13.99
CA VAL A 466 -14.73 -13.07 -15.03
C VAL A 466 -13.52 -12.37 -14.45
N HIS A 467 -13.47 -12.11 -13.13
CA HIS A 467 -12.27 -11.57 -12.49
C HIS A 467 -11.19 -12.65 -12.37
N SER A 468 -10.08 -12.48 -13.09
CA SER A 468 -8.90 -13.32 -12.90
C SER A 468 -7.67 -12.46 -12.64
N LYS A 469 -7.19 -12.46 -11.40
CA LYS A 469 -5.96 -11.73 -11.05
C LYS A 469 -4.76 -12.42 -11.72
N PRO A 470 -3.96 -11.71 -12.54
CA PRO A 470 -2.74 -12.24 -13.11
C PRO A 470 -1.81 -12.69 -12.00
N LYS A 471 -1.25 -13.89 -12.15
CA LYS A 471 -0.24 -14.41 -11.23
C LYS A 471 0.93 -13.41 -11.10
N THR A 472 1.35 -12.79 -12.20
CA THR A 472 2.44 -11.80 -12.22
C THR A 472 2.17 -10.60 -11.32
N ILE A 473 0.98 -9.99 -11.39
CA ILE A 473 0.62 -8.85 -10.53
C ILE A 473 0.48 -9.28 -9.07
N GLY A 474 -0.05 -10.48 -8.83
CA GLY A 474 -0.06 -11.08 -7.49
C GLY A 474 1.35 -11.17 -6.91
N ILE A 475 2.30 -11.72 -7.67
CA ILE A 475 3.71 -11.85 -7.28
C ILE A 475 4.35 -10.46 -7.05
N MET A 476 4.13 -9.50 -7.93
CA MET A 476 4.65 -8.14 -7.77
C MET A 476 4.11 -7.47 -6.50
N ARG A 477 2.81 -7.63 -6.21
CA ARG A 477 2.21 -7.12 -4.97
C ARG A 477 2.88 -7.75 -3.75
N GLU A 478 3.10 -9.06 -3.78
CA GLU A 478 3.78 -9.78 -2.71
C GLU A 478 5.20 -9.24 -2.48
N TYR A 479 6.00 -9.11 -3.53
CA TYR A 479 7.35 -8.53 -3.42
C TYR A 479 7.35 -7.10 -2.90
N MET A 480 6.48 -6.24 -3.43
CA MET A 480 6.33 -4.86 -2.97
C MET A 480 6.10 -4.81 -1.46
N MET A 481 5.15 -5.60 -0.96
CA MET A 481 4.81 -5.58 0.46
C MET A 481 5.96 -6.15 1.33
N TRP A 482 6.67 -7.18 0.87
CA TRP A 482 7.86 -7.68 1.56
C TRP A 482 9.00 -6.66 1.61
N PHE A 483 9.25 -5.95 0.51
CA PHE A 483 10.25 -4.88 0.47
C PHE A 483 9.93 -3.76 1.46
N PHE A 484 8.65 -3.34 1.54
CA PHE A 484 8.23 -2.34 2.51
C PHE A 484 8.28 -2.85 3.95
N ALA A 485 7.83 -4.08 4.22
CA ALA A 485 7.89 -4.66 5.56
C ALA A 485 9.35 -4.76 6.06
N PHE A 486 10.24 -5.31 5.24
CA PHE A 486 11.67 -5.38 5.53
C PHE A 486 12.26 -3.98 5.76
N GLY A 487 12.01 -3.04 4.83
CA GLY A 487 12.53 -1.68 4.90
C GLY A 487 12.05 -0.94 6.15
N LEU A 488 10.77 -1.07 6.50
CA LEU A 488 10.19 -0.42 7.67
C LEU A 488 10.66 -1.01 8.99
N ILE A 489 10.87 -2.32 9.08
CA ILE A 489 11.51 -2.94 10.26
C ILE A 489 12.90 -2.36 10.49
N GLY A 490 13.73 -2.33 9.46
CA GLY A 490 15.10 -1.81 9.59
C GLY A 490 15.13 -0.31 9.89
N LEU A 491 14.18 0.47 9.38
CA LEU A 491 14.04 1.87 9.77
C LEU A 491 13.54 2.01 11.21
N GLY A 492 12.62 1.14 11.66
CA GLY A 492 12.15 1.08 13.05
C GLY A 492 13.28 0.78 14.03
N MET A 493 14.20 -0.10 13.68
CA MET A 493 15.41 -0.41 14.47
C MET A 493 16.38 0.77 14.62
N GLN A 494 16.13 1.89 13.96
CA GLN A 494 16.93 3.12 14.10
C GLN A 494 16.22 4.17 14.98
N ILE A 495 15.14 3.80 15.66
CA ILE A 495 14.27 4.70 16.43
C ILE A 495 14.29 4.33 17.91
N THR A 496 14.89 5.16 18.75
CA THR A 496 14.91 4.95 20.20
C THR A 496 13.84 5.80 20.90
N TRP A 497 13.48 5.46 22.13
CA TRP A 497 12.55 6.25 22.94
C TRP A 497 13.02 7.70 23.13
N GLN A 498 14.33 7.90 23.20
CA GLN A 498 14.93 9.23 23.27
C GLN A 498 14.66 10.03 21.99
N THR A 499 14.82 9.42 20.81
CA THR A 499 14.53 10.12 19.55
C THR A 499 13.04 10.38 19.36
N ILE A 500 12.16 9.50 19.87
CA ILE A 500 10.71 9.74 19.90
C ILE A 500 10.35 10.94 20.78
N ARG A 501 10.89 11.03 22.00
CA ARG A 501 10.62 12.18 22.89
C ARG A 501 11.17 13.50 22.35
N GLN A 502 12.24 13.45 21.56
CA GLN A 502 12.82 14.62 20.90
C GLN A 502 12.04 15.06 19.65
N ALA A 503 11.13 14.23 19.13
CA ALA A 503 10.26 14.60 18.02
C ALA A 503 9.20 15.60 18.51
N GLY A 504 9.49 16.90 18.36
CA GLY A 504 8.64 17.98 18.86
C GLY A 504 7.28 18.10 18.17
N GLY A 505 6.28 18.64 18.89
CA GLY A 505 4.87 18.68 18.44
C GLY A 505 4.54 19.58 17.24
N LYS A 506 5.47 20.45 16.81
CA LYS A 506 5.25 21.39 15.68
C LYS A 506 4.91 20.67 14.38
N ALA A 507 5.53 19.51 14.12
CA ALA A 507 5.25 18.73 12.91
C ALA A 507 3.85 18.11 12.94
N ALA A 508 3.34 17.75 14.13
CA ALA A 508 1.96 17.27 14.25
C ALA A 508 0.98 18.41 14.02
N PHE A 509 1.26 19.58 14.58
CA PHE A 509 0.45 20.78 14.37
C PHE A 509 0.32 21.12 12.88
N ILE A 510 1.44 21.23 12.14
CA ILE A 510 1.40 21.46 10.69
C ILE A 510 0.61 20.35 9.99
N GLY A 511 0.85 19.11 10.40
CA GLY A 511 0.15 17.96 9.84
C GLY A 511 -1.37 18.04 9.95
N VAL A 512 -1.86 18.35 11.15
CA VAL A 512 -3.28 18.52 11.45
C VAL A 512 -3.85 19.73 10.70
N VAL A 513 -3.18 20.88 10.76
CA VAL A 513 -3.65 22.12 10.12
C VAL A 513 -3.75 21.95 8.61
N VAL A 514 -2.71 21.44 7.96
CA VAL A 514 -2.72 21.28 6.50
C VAL A 514 -3.65 20.15 6.08
N GLY A 515 -3.70 19.04 6.83
CA GLY A 515 -4.64 17.96 6.58
C GLY A 515 -6.10 18.42 6.68
N ALA A 516 -6.44 19.19 7.72
CA ALA A 516 -7.76 19.79 7.89
C ALA A 516 -8.06 20.82 6.78
N ALA A 517 -7.10 21.69 6.45
CA ALA A 517 -7.26 22.64 5.36
C ALA A 517 -7.53 21.93 4.03
N LYS A 518 -6.78 20.88 3.71
CA LYS A 518 -7.01 20.03 2.53
C LYS A 518 -8.41 19.42 2.56
N ALA A 519 -8.83 18.83 3.67
CA ALA A 519 -10.18 18.26 3.84
C ALA A 519 -11.28 19.30 3.59
N VAL A 520 -11.18 20.47 4.21
CA VAL A 520 -12.18 21.55 4.09
C VAL A 520 -12.19 22.18 2.70
N LEU A 521 -11.02 22.49 2.13
CA LEU A 521 -10.94 23.11 0.81
C LEU A 521 -11.40 22.13 -0.29
N SER A 522 -11.07 20.85 -0.18
CA SER A 522 -11.57 19.83 -1.11
C SER A 522 -13.07 19.60 -1.00
N PHE A 523 -13.65 19.74 0.20
CA PHE A 523 -15.10 19.73 0.37
C PHE A 523 -15.76 20.83 -0.46
N PHE A 524 -15.29 22.08 -0.32
CA PHE A 524 -15.84 23.21 -1.09
C PHE A 524 -15.59 23.07 -2.59
N ALA A 525 -14.42 22.58 -3.00
CA ALA A 525 -14.13 22.33 -4.40
C ALA A 525 -15.09 21.30 -5.01
N VAL A 526 -15.33 20.19 -4.32
CA VAL A 526 -16.31 19.18 -4.76
C VAL A 526 -17.71 19.78 -4.81
N TRP A 527 -18.12 20.47 -3.75
CA TRP A 527 -19.46 21.08 -3.67
C TRP A 527 -19.74 22.10 -4.79
N LEU A 528 -18.73 22.88 -5.17
CA LEU A 528 -18.86 23.91 -6.21
C LEU A 528 -18.75 23.34 -7.63
N PHE A 529 -17.80 22.44 -7.87
CA PHE A 529 -17.40 22.04 -9.23
C PHE A 529 -17.92 20.67 -9.67
N ILE A 530 -18.31 19.79 -8.74
CA ILE A 530 -18.88 18.48 -9.06
C ILE A 530 -20.39 18.59 -8.90
N LYS A 531 -21.08 18.85 -10.01
CA LYS A 531 -22.54 18.92 -10.09
C LYS A 531 -23.03 17.84 -11.07
N GLY A 532 -23.84 16.90 -10.57
CA GLY A 532 -24.45 15.83 -11.38
C GLY A 532 -24.46 14.47 -10.67
N SER A 533 -25.42 13.61 -11.04
CA SER A 533 -25.37 12.16 -10.80
C SER A 533 -24.55 11.49 -11.91
N ILE A 534 -23.97 10.33 -11.63
CA ILE A 534 -23.26 9.49 -12.62
C ILE A 534 -24.20 9.10 -13.77
#